data_AF-A0A1G2VVW9-F1
#
_entry.id   AF-A0A1G2VVW9-F1
#
_cell.length_a   1.000
_cell.length_b   1.000
_cell.length_c   1.000
_cell.angle_alpha   90.00
_cell.angle_beta   90.00
_cell.angle_gamma   90.00
#
_symmetry.space_group_name_H-M   'P 1'
#
loop_
_entity.id
_entity.type
_entity.pdbx_description
1 polymer ?
#
loop_
_entity_poly.entity_id
_entity_poly.type
_entity_poly.pdbx_seq_one_letter_code
_entity_poly.pdbx_strand_id
1 'polypeptide(L)'
;MSQHTVRKKPRKHKKWRAYILKDWIVEHYPPCRVADIAGGKGLLSFLLQKEGWTVTVIDPEKTLLLDKYKDLKTKKNVPLTAADWAGVPWREEKFEVPMAADFDLLISLHGHGVQMKILEAAAKYQKKFAILPCCVIDEPIGKQPNVYWENTLVDYGKQLGLEIKTDTLDFVGKNIVLYN
;
A
#
# COMPACT_ATOMS: atom_id res chain seq x y z
N MET A 1 41.00 -19.79 3.34
CA MET A 1 39.72 -19.38 3.96
C MET A 1 38.73 -19.08 2.83
N SER A 2 37.79 -19.98 2.58
CA SER A 2 36.80 -19.81 1.50
C SER A 2 35.72 -18.84 1.97
N GLN A 3 35.63 -17.67 1.33
CA GLN A 3 34.54 -16.74 1.56
C GLN A 3 33.26 -17.33 0.97
N HIS A 4 32.46 -17.99 1.80
CA HIS A 4 31.08 -18.34 1.45
C HIS A 4 30.27 -17.05 1.31
N THR A 5 30.19 -16.54 0.07
CA THR A 5 29.22 -15.52 -0.29
C THR A 5 27.84 -16.16 -0.23
N VAL A 6 27.07 -15.84 0.81
CA VAL A 6 25.65 -16.19 0.90
C VAL A 6 24.95 -15.49 -0.26
N ARG A 7 24.65 -16.23 -1.34
CA ARG A 7 23.86 -15.71 -2.47
C ARG A 7 22.47 -15.33 -1.95
N LYS A 8 22.23 -14.02 -1.79
CA LYS A 8 20.87 -13.50 -1.54
C LYS A 8 19.97 -13.96 -2.68
N LYS A 9 18.82 -14.55 -2.36
CA LYS A 9 17.81 -14.91 -3.37
C LYS A 9 17.48 -13.67 -4.21
N PRO A 10 17.33 -13.81 -5.55
CA PRO A 10 16.99 -12.68 -6.40
C PRO A 10 15.60 -12.12 -6.03
N ARG A 11 15.52 -10.80 -5.88
CA ARG A 11 14.25 -10.11 -5.58
C ARG A 11 13.24 -10.31 -6.70
N LYS A 12 11.95 -10.36 -6.35
CA LYS A 12 10.87 -10.53 -7.33
C LYS A 12 10.68 -9.28 -8.19
N HIS A 13 10.05 -9.44 -9.36
CA HIS A 13 9.71 -8.31 -10.23
C HIS A 13 8.62 -7.41 -9.61
N LYS A 14 8.69 -6.08 -9.80
CA LYS A 14 7.74 -5.08 -9.23
C LYS A 14 6.26 -5.31 -9.53
N LYS A 15 5.95 -6.10 -10.56
CA LYS A 15 4.56 -6.50 -10.88
C LYS A 15 3.89 -7.30 -9.75
N TRP A 16 4.69 -7.88 -8.85
CA TRP A 16 4.24 -8.67 -7.71
C TRP A 16 3.98 -7.84 -6.45
N ARG A 17 4.20 -6.51 -6.49
CA ARG A 17 4.09 -5.62 -5.34
C ARG A 17 2.75 -5.74 -4.59
N ALA A 18 1.62 -5.87 -5.30
CA ALA A 18 0.32 -6.05 -4.66
C ALA A 18 0.23 -7.37 -3.88
N TYR A 19 0.73 -8.47 -4.45
CA TYR A 19 0.78 -9.77 -3.76
C TYR A 19 1.68 -9.73 -2.53
N ILE A 20 2.86 -9.13 -2.67
CA ILE A 20 3.86 -9.10 -1.61
C ILE A 20 3.40 -8.19 -0.48
N LEU A 21 2.84 -7.01 -0.79
CA LEU A 21 2.28 -6.13 0.22
C LEU A 21 1.06 -6.77 0.90
N LYS A 22 0.22 -7.51 0.16
CA LYS A 22 -0.88 -8.28 0.75
C LYS A 22 -0.38 -9.30 1.76
N ASP A 23 0.57 -10.15 1.37
CA ASP A 23 1.13 -11.17 2.26
C ASP A 23 1.74 -10.51 3.51
N TRP A 24 2.47 -9.41 3.32
CA TRP A 24 3.03 -8.64 4.43
C TRP A 24 1.95 -8.09 5.37
N ILE A 25 0.87 -7.48 4.85
CA ILE A 25 -0.24 -6.96 5.67
C ILE A 25 -0.89 -8.08 6.51
N VAL A 26 -1.17 -9.23 5.90
CA VAL A 26 -1.79 -10.38 6.57
C VAL A 26 -0.91 -10.94 7.69
N GLU A 27 0.41 -10.85 7.54
CA GLU A 27 1.36 -11.28 8.58
C GLU A 27 1.45 -10.28 9.76
N HIS A 28 1.15 -9.00 9.54
CA HIS A 28 1.38 -7.93 10.53
C HIS A 28 0.11 -7.45 11.25
N TYR A 29 -1.06 -7.66 10.67
CA TYR A 29 -2.33 -7.14 11.18
C TYR A 29 -3.43 -8.21 11.12
N PRO A 30 -4.35 -8.24 12.10
CA PRO A 30 -5.56 -9.05 12.00
C PRO A 30 -6.54 -8.44 10.97
N PRO A 31 -7.40 -9.25 10.33
CA PRO A 31 -8.43 -8.73 9.42
C PRO A 31 -9.28 -7.63 10.05
N CYS A 32 -9.43 -6.51 9.35
CA CYS A 32 -10.18 -5.34 9.82
C CYS A 32 -10.78 -4.53 8.66
N ARG A 33 -11.34 -3.35 8.95
CA ARG A 33 -11.83 -2.40 7.94
C ARG A 33 -10.68 -1.58 7.38
N VAL A 34 -10.44 -1.67 6.08
CA VAL A 34 -9.30 -1.07 5.40
C VAL A 34 -9.73 -0.02 4.38
N ALA A 35 -9.05 1.12 4.39
CA ALA A 35 -9.07 2.07 3.28
C ALA A 35 -7.85 1.82 2.38
N ASP A 36 -8.07 1.37 1.14
CA ASP A 36 -7.04 1.27 0.09
C ASP A 36 -7.00 2.59 -0.68
N ILE A 37 -6.14 3.50 -0.19
CA ILE A 37 -6.07 4.90 -0.61
C ILE A 37 -5.15 5.01 -1.83
N ALA A 38 -5.68 5.60 -2.90
CA ALA A 38 -5.08 5.55 -4.23
C ALA A 38 -4.83 4.10 -4.69
N GLY A 39 -5.83 3.23 -4.46
CA GLY A 39 -5.77 1.80 -4.76
C GLY A 39 -5.69 1.46 -6.25
N GLY A 40 -5.84 2.45 -7.14
CA GLY A 40 -5.63 2.34 -8.58
C GLY A 40 -6.59 1.36 -9.23
N LYS A 41 -6.14 0.13 -9.50
CA LYS A 41 -6.96 -0.91 -10.14
C LYS A 41 -7.62 -1.88 -9.14
N GLY A 42 -7.49 -1.63 -7.84
CA GLY A 42 -8.13 -2.43 -6.78
C GLY A 42 -7.58 -3.84 -6.58
N LEU A 43 -6.48 -4.24 -7.24
CA LEU A 43 -5.94 -5.61 -7.10
C LEU A 43 -5.52 -5.93 -5.66
N LEU A 44 -4.93 -4.97 -4.93
CA LEU A 44 -4.56 -5.18 -3.53
C LEU A 44 -5.81 -5.42 -2.67
N SER A 45 -6.80 -4.55 -2.78
CA SER A 45 -8.11 -4.70 -2.16
C SER A 45 -8.75 -6.05 -2.44
N PHE A 46 -8.82 -6.47 -3.70
CA PHE A 46 -9.38 -7.77 -4.10
C PHE A 46 -8.64 -8.95 -3.45
N LEU A 47 -7.30 -8.90 -3.40
CA LEU A 47 -6.50 -9.95 -2.78
C LEU A 47 -6.69 -10.02 -1.27
N LEU A 48 -6.84 -8.87 -0.59
CA LEU A 48 -7.12 -8.81 0.84
C LEU A 48 -8.52 -9.33 1.16
N GLN A 49 -9.53 -8.99 0.36
CA GLN A 49 -10.88 -9.54 0.55
C GLN A 49 -10.92 -11.06 0.49
N LYS A 50 -10.12 -11.69 -0.38
CA LYS A 50 -9.97 -13.16 -0.42
C LYS A 50 -9.40 -13.77 0.85
N GLU A 51 -8.71 -12.98 1.68
CA GLU A 51 -8.19 -13.39 2.99
C GLU A 51 -9.12 -12.96 4.15
N GLY A 52 -10.35 -12.51 3.85
CA GLY A 52 -11.37 -12.18 4.85
C GLY A 52 -11.39 -10.72 5.32
N TRP A 53 -10.72 -9.81 4.62
CA TRP A 53 -10.67 -8.39 4.97
C TRP A 53 -11.86 -7.61 4.42
N THR A 54 -12.28 -6.56 5.13
CA THR A 54 -13.26 -5.59 4.60
C THR A 54 -12.51 -4.39 4.03
N VAL A 55 -12.36 -4.31 2.72
CA VAL A 55 -11.56 -3.26 2.07
C VAL A 55 -12.43 -2.36 1.20
N THR A 56 -12.21 -1.05 1.28
CA THR A 56 -12.80 -0.05 0.37
C THR A 56 -11.70 0.67 -0.37
N VAL A 57 -11.78 0.69 -1.70
CA VAL A 57 -10.87 1.51 -2.53
C VAL A 57 -11.34 2.96 -2.49
N ILE A 58 -10.42 3.88 -2.20
CA ILE A 58 -10.67 5.32 -2.29
C ILE A 58 -9.72 5.88 -3.35
N ASP A 59 -10.26 6.13 -4.53
CA ASP A 59 -9.49 6.59 -5.68
C ASP A 59 -10.42 7.36 -6.64
N PRO A 60 -10.09 8.59 -7.07
CA PRO A 60 -10.92 9.37 -7.98
C PRO A 60 -11.07 8.73 -9.37
N GLU A 61 -10.21 7.77 -9.75
CA GLU A 61 -10.26 7.15 -11.07
C GLU A 61 -10.60 5.66 -11.02
N LYS A 62 -11.88 5.32 -11.21
CA LYS A 62 -12.34 3.93 -11.41
C LYS A 62 -12.45 3.57 -12.89
N THR A 63 -11.40 3.82 -13.66
CA THR A 63 -11.48 3.73 -15.13
C THR A 63 -10.86 2.47 -15.71
N LEU A 64 -10.03 1.72 -14.96
CA LEU A 64 -9.23 0.61 -15.48
C LEU A 64 -9.20 -0.61 -14.56
N LEU A 65 -10.31 -1.33 -14.46
CA LEU A 65 -10.35 -2.64 -13.81
C LEU A 65 -9.46 -3.64 -14.56
N LEU A 66 -8.89 -4.62 -13.83
CA LEU A 66 -8.09 -5.66 -14.46
C LEU A 66 -9.00 -6.82 -14.92
N ASP A 67 -8.78 -7.32 -16.14
CA ASP A 67 -9.47 -8.52 -16.63
C ASP A 67 -8.85 -9.82 -16.10
N LYS A 68 -7.61 -9.74 -15.61
CA LYS A 68 -6.87 -10.87 -15.04
C LYS A 68 -5.69 -10.38 -14.24
N TYR A 69 -5.21 -11.25 -13.35
CA TYR A 69 -3.91 -11.10 -12.71
C TYR A 69 -3.13 -12.40 -12.77
N LYS A 70 -1.80 -12.34 -12.61
CA LYS A 70 -0.98 -13.54 -12.46
C LYS A 70 -0.88 -13.86 -10.98
N ASP A 71 -1.24 -15.07 -10.58
CA ASP A 71 -1.13 -15.51 -9.18
C ASP A 71 0.33 -15.88 -8.85
N LEU A 72 0.84 -15.37 -7.73
CA LEU A 72 2.25 -15.52 -7.38
C LEU A 72 2.59 -16.96 -6.95
N LYS A 73 1.64 -17.68 -6.33
CA LYS A 73 1.86 -19.01 -5.76
C LYS A 73 1.79 -20.08 -6.86
N THR A 74 0.71 -20.09 -7.62
CA THR A 74 0.40 -21.05 -8.70
C THR A 74 1.04 -20.69 -10.05
N LYS A 75 1.49 -19.44 -10.22
CA LYS A 75 2.00 -18.90 -11.49
C LYS A 75 0.99 -18.86 -12.64
N LYS A 76 -0.28 -19.14 -12.39
CA LYS A 76 -1.36 -19.12 -13.39
C LYS A 76 -1.92 -17.71 -13.57
N ASN A 77 -2.48 -17.44 -14.75
CA ASN A 77 -3.33 -16.25 -14.94
C ASN A 77 -4.72 -16.59 -14.40
N VAL A 78 -5.22 -15.75 -13.51
CA VAL A 78 -6.55 -15.84 -12.92
C VAL A 78 -7.41 -14.76 -13.58
N PRO A 79 -8.46 -15.14 -14.34
CA PRO A 79 -9.39 -14.17 -14.90
C PRO A 79 -10.16 -13.49 -13.77
N LEU A 80 -10.54 -12.23 -14.01
CA LEU A 80 -11.39 -11.44 -13.13
C LEU A 80 -12.64 -11.04 -13.92
N THR A 81 -13.79 -11.18 -13.28
CA THR A 81 -15.10 -10.95 -13.86
C THR A 81 -15.70 -9.65 -13.33
N ALA A 82 -16.78 -9.17 -13.95
CA ALA A 82 -17.55 -8.07 -13.41
C ALA A 82 -18.11 -8.37 -12.00
N ALA A 83 -18.43 -9.64 -11.71
CA ALA A 83 -18.89 -10.06 -10.39
C ALA A 83 -17.79 -9.96 -9.31
N ASP A 84 -16.54 -10.29 -9.67
CA ASP A 84 -15.39 -10.09 -8.77
C ASP A 84 -15.26 -8.62 -8.37
N TRP A 85 -15.44 -7.71 -9.32
CA TRP A 85 -15.33 -6.27 -9.09
C TRP A 85 -16.55 -5.66 -8.41
N ALA A 86 -17.74 -6.21 -8.62
CA ALA A 86 -18.95 -5.80 -7.90
C ALA A 86 -18.83 -6.03 -6.38
N GLY A 87 -17.99 -6.99 -5.97
CA GLY A 87 -17.69 -7.27 -4.56
C GLY A 87 -16.66 -6.33 -3.91
N VAL A 88 -16.00 -5.46 -4.67
CA VAL A 88 -15.00 -4.50 -4.16
C VAL A 88 -15.65 -3.12 -4.01
N PRO A 89 -15.95 -2.66 -2.77
CA PRO A 89 -16.45 -1.30 -2.54
C PRO A 89 -15.47 -0.25 -3.06
N TRP A 90 -16.00 0.76 -3.74
CA TRP A 90 -15.23 1.85 -4.33
C TRP A 90 -15.84 3.20 -3.99
N ARG A 91 -15.00 4.14 -3.58
CA ARG A 91 -15.33 5.56 -3.44
C ARG A 91 -14.56 6.33 -4.50
N GLU A 92 -15.27 6.81 -5.51
CA GLU A 92 -14.74 7.53 -6.68
C GLU A 92 -14.47 9.00 -6.34
N GLU A 93 -13.61 9.21 -5.36
CA GLU A 93 -13.28 10.53 -4.83
C GLU A 93 -11.85 10.58 -4.30
N LYS A 94 -11.32 11.79 -4.14
CA LYS A 94 -10.02 11.99 -3.49
C LYS A 94 -10.13 11.66 -2.02
N PHE A 95 -9.08 11.04 -1.47
CA PHE A 95 -9.02 10.80 -0.04
C PHE A 95 -8.89 12.12 0.72
N GLU A 96 -9.76 12.29 1.73
CA GLU A 96 -9.70 13.38 2.69
C GLU A 96 -9.56 12.83 4.12
N VAL A 97 -8.81 13.56 4.95
CA VAL A 97 -8.47 13.15 6.33
C VAL A 97 -9.69 12.63 7.11
N PRO A 98 -10.87 13.28 7.11
CA PRO A 98 -12.03 12.79 7.86
C PRO A 98 -12.53 11.40 7.47
N MET A 99 -12.27 10.95 6.23
CA MET A 99 -12.69 9.63 5.76
C MET A 99 -12.04 8.50 6.56
N ALA A 100 -10.88 8.73 7.17
CA ALA A 100 -10.18 7.71 7.95
C ALA A 100 -10.90 7.29 9.24
N ALA A 101 -11.86 8.07 9.73
CA ALA A 101 -12.60 7.76 10.96
C ALA A 101 -13.29 6.38 10.87
N ASP A 102 -13.77 6.02 9.68
CA ASP A 102 -14.55 4.81 9.39
C ASP A 102 -13.70 3.55 9.16
N PHE A 103 -12.37 3.64 9.28
CA PHE A 103 -11.46 2.52 9.00
C PHE A 103 -10.56 2.24 10.19
N ASP A 104 -10.01 1.03 10.24
CA ASP A 104 -9.07 0.60 11.27
C ASP A 104 -7.62 0.68 10.77
N LEU A 105 -7.43 0.42 9.46
CA LEU A 105 -6.14 0.42 8.78
C LEU A 105 -6.18 1.23 7.48
N LEU A 106 -5.23 2.13 7.31
CA LEU A 106 -5.03 2.92 6.09
C LEU A 106 -3.87 2.34 5.28
N ILE A 107 -4.12 1.91 4.05
CA ILE A 107 -3.06 1.37 3.19
C ILE A 107 -2.92 2.19 1.92
N SER A 108 -1.71 2.24 1.38
CA SER A 108 -1.49 2.80 0.04
C SER A 108 -0.29 2.15 -0.64
N LEU A 109 -0.50 1.75 -1.89
CA LEU A 109 0.49 1.09 -2.72
C LEU A 109 0.94 2.01 -3.85
N HIS A 110 1.95 2.84 -3.57
CA HIS A 110 2.45 3.88 -4.48
C HIS A 110 1.39 4.96 -4.80
N GLY A 111 0.55 5.33 -3.83
CA GLY A 111 -0.38 6.44 -3.98
C GLY A 111 0.36 7.77 -4.09
N HIS A 112 0.13 8.52 -5.17
CA HIS A 112 0.64 9.87 -5.35
C HIS A 112 -0.27 10.89 -4.67
N GLY A 113 0.30 11.97 -4.14
CA GLY A 113 -0.41 13.11 -3.56
C GLY A 113 -1.24 12.84 -2.30
N VAL A 114 -1.02 11.70 -1.65
CA VAL A 114 -1.83 11.25 -0.51
C VAL A 114 -0.99 10.79 0.68
N GLN A 115 0.33 10.64 0.53
CA GLN A 115 1.17 9.98 1.53
C GLN A 115 1.24 10.77 2.83
N MET A 116 1.45 12.10 2.74
CA MET A 116 1.43 12.97 3.92
C MET A 116 0.03 13.00 4.56
N LYS A 117 -1.03 13.06 3.75
CA LYS A 117 -2.43 13.10 4.22
C LYS A 117 -2.83 11.82 4.96
N ILE A 118 -2.30 10.65 4.57
CA ILE A 118 -2.50 9.40 5.31
C ILE A 118 -1.87 9.49 6.71
N LEU A 119 -0.68 10.08 6.84
CA LEU A 119 -0.03 10.26 8.13
C LEU A 119 -0.79 11.24 9.02
N GLU A 120 -1.29 12.35 8.46
CA GLU A 120 -2.18 13.29 9.17
C GLU A 120 -3.45 12.58 9.69
N ALA A 121 -4.06 11.73 8.85
CA ALA A 121 -5.24 10.97 9.20
C ALA A 121 -4.95 9.91 10.28
N ALA A 122 -3.83 9.21 10.17
CA ALA A 122 -3.37 8.25 11.17
C ALA A 122 -3.12 8.91 12.52
N ALA A 123 -2.48 10.08 12.54
CA ALA A 123 -2.24 10.85 13.77
C ALA A 123 -3.55 11.35 14.38
N LYS A 124 -4.42 11.97 13.57
CA LYS A 124 -5.69 12.57 14.04
C LYS A 124 -6.66 11.54 14.60
N TYR A 125 -6.79 10.39 13.94
CA TYR A 125 -7.77 9.36 14.29
C TYR A 125 -7.15 8.13 14.96
N GLN A 126 -5.86 8.19 15.30
CA GLN A 126 -5.09 7.11 15.92
C GLN A 126 -5.20 5.78 15.15
N LYS A 127 -5.18 5.85 13.81
CA LYS A 127 -5.33 4.68 12.94
C LYS A 127 -4.01 4.00 12.66
N LYS A 128 -4.08 2.70 12.40
CA LYS A 128 -2.95 1.97 11.86
C LYS A 128 -2.74 2.31 10.40
N PHE A 129 -1.52 2.24 9.91
CA PHE A 129 -1.23 2.45 8.49
C PHE A 129 -0.12 1.54 7.97
N ALA A 130 -0.17 1.26 6.66
CA ALA A 130 0.90 0.64 5.90
C ALA A 130 1.01 1.30 4.52
N ILE A 131 2.03 2.14 4.34
CA ILE A 131 2.24 2.93 3.13
C ILE A 131 3.50 2.42 2.43
N LEU A 132 3.38 2.10 1.14
CA LEU A 132 4.52 1.80 0.30
C LEU A 132 4.82 2.99 -0.63
N PRO A 133 5.62 3.97 -0.19
CA PRO A 133 5.90 5.18 -0.96
C PRO A 133 6.70 4.88 -2.25
N CYS A 134 6.53 5.73 -3.26
CA CYS A 134 7.35 5.68 -4.49
C CYS A 134 8.07 7.00 -4.77
N CYS A 135 7.28 8.06 -4.97
CA CYS A 135 7.67 9.31 -5.59
C CYS A 135 6.98 10.49 -4.91
N VAL A 136 7.58 11.67 -5.08
CA VAL A 136 7.01 12.95 -4.68
C VAL A 136 6.27 13.53 -5.89
N ILE A 137 5.04 13.09 -6.09
CA ILE A 137 4.16 13.56 -7.18
C ILE A 137 2.88 14.03 -6.51
N ASP A 138 2.48 15.27 -6.79
CA ASP A 138 1.29 15.92 -6.24
C ASP A 138 1.23 15.95 -4.70
N GLU A 139 2.37 15.77 -4.03
CA GLU A 139 2.50 15.88 -2.58
C GLU A 139 2.62 17.36 -2.16
N PRO A 140 2.21 17.72 -0.93
CA PRO A 140 2.26 19.10 -0.45
C PRO A 140 3.66 19.74 -0.46
N ILE A 141 4.71 18.92 -0.43
CA ILE A 141 6.10 19.37 -0.42
C ILE A 141 6.88 18.81 -1.61
N GLY A 142 7.80 19.62 -2.12
CA GLY A 142 8.70 19.21 -3.20
C GLY A 142 9.79 18.24 -2.74
N LYS A 143 10.33 17.47 -3.69
CA LYS A 143 11.46 16.58 -3.44
C LYS A 143 12.71 17.37 -3.07
N GLN A 144 13.28 17.08 -1.91
CA GLN A 144 14.54 17.67 -1.47
C GLN A 144 15.74 16.97 -2.12
N PRO A 145 16.79 17.72 -2.54
CA PRO A 145 18.02 17.13 -3.05
C PRO A 145 18.67 16.21 -2.01
N ASN A 146 19.14 15.03 -2.44
CA ASN A 146 19.84 14.04 -1.61
C ASN A 146 19.05 13.49 -0.39
N VAL A 147 17.75 13.78 -0.29
CA VAL A 147 16.88 13.20 0.74
C VAL A 147 15.96 12.18 0.08
N TYR A 148 15.94 10.97 0.64
CA TYR A 148 15.02 9.93 0.24
C TYR A 148 13.61 10.26 0.75
N TRP A 149 12.62 10.10 -0.13
CA TRP A 149 11.24 10.45 0.18
C TRP A 149 10.68 9.68 1.39
N GLU A 150 11.04 8.41 1.49
CA GLU A 150 10.74 7.57 2.65
C GLU A 150 11.20 8.20 3.98
N ASN A 151 12.38 8.83 4.01
CA ASN A 151 12.89 9.49 5.22
C ASN A 151 12.09 10.76 5.53
N THR A 152 11.73 11.54 4.51
CA THR A 152 10.88 12.72 4.68
C THR A 152 9.53 12.36 5.30
N LEU A 153 8.91 11.26 4.85
CA LEU A 153 7.65 10.77 5.42
C LEU A 153 7.81 10.29 6.87
N VAL A 154 8.91 9.59 7.19
CA VAL A 154 9.22 9.17 8.56
C VAL A 154 9.37 10.37 9.50
N ASP A 155 10.15 11.37 9.08
CA ASP A 155 10.38 12.58 9.89
C ASP A 155 9.10 13.39 10.06
N TYR A 156 8.31 13.52 9.00
CA TYR A 156 7.01 14.17 9.05
C TYR A 156 6.05 13.45 9.99
N GLY A 157 5.94 12.13 9.90
CA GLY A 157 5.09 11.36 10.80
C GLY A 157 5.53 11.44 12.27
N LYS A 158 6.83 11.47 12.54
CA LYS A 158 7.36 11.73 13.89
C LYS A 158 6.95 13.10 14.44
N GLN A 159 6.94 14.14 13.59
CA GLN A 159 6.46 15.47 13.99
C GLN A 159 4.96 15.47 14.32
N LEU A 160 4.19 14.57 13.72
CA LEU A 160 2.78 14.33 14.05
C LEU A 160 2.59 13.44 15.30
N GLY A 161 3.67 12.99 15.94
CA GLY A 161 3.63 12.12 17.12
C GLY A 161 3.43 10.63 16.81
N LEU A 162 3.66 10.20 15.56
CA LEU A 162 3.57 8.80 15.18
C LEU A 162 4.90 8.06 15.43
N GLU A 163 4.81 6.83 15.94
CA GLU A 163 5.90 5.87 15.90
C GLU A 163 5.88 5.15 14.56
N ILE A 164 6.85 5.44 13.67
CA ILE A 164 6.93 4.85 12.33
C ILE A 164 8.07 3.84 12.26
N LYS A 165 7.72 2.63 11.84
CA LYS A 165 8.63 1.54 11.52
C LYS A 165 8.77 1.40 10.01
N THR A 166 9.87 0.80 9.58
CA THR A 166 10.13 0.50 8.18
C THR A 166 10.42 -0.97 7.98
N ASP A 167 9.99 -1.53 6.86
CA ASP A 167 10.37 -2.87 6.43
C ASP A 167 10.64 -2.91 4.92
N THR A 168 11.41 -3.90 4.46
CA THR A 168 11.82 -4.06 3.07
C THR A 168 11.14 -5.27 2.43
N LEU A 169 10.26 -5.00 1.46
CA LEU A 169 9.55 -6.02 0.71
C LEU A 169 10.42 -6.68 -0.37
N ASP A 170 10.23 -7.98 -0.62
CA ASP A 170 11.05 -8.78 -1.54
C ASP A 170 10.71 -8.58 -3.04
N PHE A 171 10.86 -7.35 -3.53
CA PHE A 171 10.81 -7.02 -4.95
C PHE A 171 11.75 -5.88 -5.36
N VAL A 172 12.02 -5.76 -6.66
CA VAL A 172 12.90 -4.74 -7.25
C VAL A 172 12.22 -3.37 -7.34
N GLY A 173 12.97 -2.29 -7.11
CA GLY A 173 12.46 -0.91 -7.16
C GLY A 173 12.17 -0.34 -5.76
N LYS A 174 11.22 0.60 -5.68
CA LYS A 174 10.77 1.21 -4.42
C LYS A 174 9.98 0.20 -3.61
N ASN A 175 10.60 -0.35 -2.57
CA ASN A 175 10.13 -1.54 -1.87
C ASN A 175 10.18 -1.41 -0.33
N ILE A 176 10.30 -0.19 0.18
CA ILE A 176 10.23 0.08 1.61
C ILE A 176 8.78 0.37 1.96
N VAL A 177 8.24 -0.31 2.98
CA VAL A 177 6.93 -0.02 3.58
C VAL A 177 7.15 0.75 4.88
N LEU A 178 6.33 1.77 5.11
CA LEU A 178 6.25 2.56 6.34
C LEU A 178 4.98 2.16 7.09
N TYR A 179 5.07 1.88 8.39
CA TYR A 179 3.94 1.34 9.15
C TYR A 179 4.02 1.65 10.66
N ASN A 180 2.93 1.35 11.40
CA ASN A 180 2.86 1.45 12.88
C ASN A 180 2.02 0.35 13.54
#